data_AF-A0A136M9U6-F1
#
_entry.id   AF-A0A136M9U6-F1
#
_cell.length_a   1.000
_cell.length_b   1.000
_cell.length_c   1.000
_cell.angle_alpha   90.00
_cell.angle_beta   90.00
_cell.angle_gamma   90.00
#
_symmetry.space_group_name_H-M   'P 1'
#
loop_
_entity.id
_entity.type
_entity.pdbx_description
1 polymer ?
#
loop_
_entity_poly.entity_id
_entity_poly.type
_entity_poly.pdbx_seq_one_letter_code
_entity_poly.pdbx_strand_id
1 'polypeptide(L)' 'MSAILLIGMPGMGEWVVIGLFVLIFFGAKKIPEFAKGLGKGFREFKDAVKDVKKEVDDAGKEVPKIDEK' A
#
# COMPACT_ATOMS: atom_id res chain seq x y z
N MET A 1 -1.56 29.41 -19.10
CA MET A 1 -1.44 28.62 -17.86
C MET A 1 -1.66 27.11 -18.07
N SER A 2 -2.16 26.68 -19.25
CA SER A 2 -2.36 25.27 -19.63
C SER A 2 -1.12 24.60 -20.27
N ALA A 3 -0.18 25.38 -20.84
CA ALA A 3 1.02 24.84 -21.49
C ALA A 3 2.07 24.29 -20.49
N ILE A 4 2.12 24.81 -19.26
CA ILE A 4 3.00 24.31 -18.20
C ILE A 4 2.58 22.91 -17.73
N LEU A 5 1.30 22.54 -17.82
CA LEU A 5 0.85 21.19 -17.47
C LEU A 5 1.25 20.15 -18.53
N LEU A 6 1.38 20.58 -19.80
CA LEU A 6 1.83 19.70 -20.90
C LEU A 6 3.38 19.58 -20.92
N ILE A 7 4.10 20.64 -20.55
CA ILE A 7 5.57 20.64 -20.35
C ILE A 7 5.98 20.05 -18.98
N GLY A 8 5.07 20.05 -18.01
CA GLY A 8 5.32 19.63 -16.63
C GLY A 8 4.96 18.18 -16.31
N MET A 9 4.33 17.46 -17.26
CA MET A 9 4.29 16.01 -17.20
C MET A 9 5.59 15.49 -17.80
N PRO A 10 6.47 14.85 -17.00
CA PRO A 10 7.67 14.26 -17.55
C PRO A 10 7.24 13.28 -18.64
N GLY A 11 7.76 13.46 -19.85
CA GLY A 11 7.55 12.53 -20.93
C GLY A 11 8.13 11.15 -20.58
N MET A 12 7.79 10.12 -21.36
CA MET A 12 8.30 8.77 -21.12
C MET A 12 9.83 8.72 -21.07
N GLY A 13 10.54 9.58 -21.81
CA GLY A 13 12.00 9.69 -21.74
C GLY A 13 12.54 10.22 -20.40
N GLU A 14 11.89 11.21 -19.80
CA GLU A 14 12.29 11.78 -18.50
C GLU A 14 12.04 10.79 -17.36
N TRP A 15 10.93 10.05 -17.41
CA TRP A 15 10.67 8.95 -16.47
C TRP A 15 11.75 7.87 -16.51
N VAL A 16 12.27 7.54 -17.69
CA VAL A 16 13.38 6.58 -17.84
C VAL A 16 14.66 7.14 -17.22
N VAL A 17 14.97 8.42 -17.42
CA VAL A 17 16.16 9.06 -16.80
C VAL A 17 16.04 9.09 -15.28
N ILE A 18 14.87 9.45 -14.74
CA ILE A 18 14.62 9.43 -13.29
C ILE A 18 14.75 8.01 -12.74
N GLY A 19 14.14 7.03 -13.41
CA GLY A 19 14.25 5.61 -13.05
C GLY A 19 15.70 5.12 -13.06
N LEU A 20 16.49 5.51 -14.05
CA LEU A 20 17.91 5.19 -14.15
C LEU A 20 18.72 5.82 -13.01
N PHE A 21 18.43 7.08 -12.67
CA PHE A 21 19.06 7.76 -11.53
C PHE A 21 18.76 7.02 -10.24
N VAL A 22 17.49 6.73 -9.95
CA VAL A 22 17.08 5.94 -8.78
C VAL A 22 17.75 4.57 -8.77
N LEU A 23 17.85 3.90 -9.93
CA LEU A 23 18.53 2.61 -10.08
C LEU A 23 20.02 2.67 -9.77
N ILE A 24 20.72 3.75 -10.12
CA ILE A 24 22.15 3.92 -9.81
C ILE A 24 22.36 4.19 -8.32
N PHE A 25 21.54 5.06 -7.72
CA PHE A 25 21.69 5.45 -6.31
C PHE A 25 21.24 4.35 -5.33
N PHE A 26 20.10 3.71 -5.62
CA PHE A 26 19.55 2.66 -4.76
C PHE A 26 20.00 1.26 -5.20
N GLY A 27 20.33 1.06 -6.47
CA GLY A 27 20.67 -0.25 -7.03
C GLY A 27 19.44 -1.04 -7.52
N ALA A 28 19.58 -1.70 -8.67
CA ALA A 28 18.52 -2.51 -9.29
C ALA A 28 17.95 -3.62 -8.41
N LYS A 29 18.72 -4.10 -7.43
CA LYS A 29 18.28 -5.15 -6.50
C LYS A 29 17.51 -4.61 -5.29
N LYS A 30 17.70 -3.35 -4.89
CA LYS A 30 17.07 -2.80 -3.68
C LYS A 30 15.59 -2.52 -3.84
N ILE A 31 15.16 -2.06 -5.00
CA ILE A 31 13.74 -1.80 -5.27
C ILE A 31 12.89 -3.08 -5.14
N PRO A 32 13.22 -4.22 -5.80
CA PRO A 32 12.44 -5.45 -5.65
C PRO A 32 12.59 -6.08 -4.26
N GLU A 33 13.75 -5.94 -3.60
CA GLU A 33 13.94 -6.41 -2.22
C GLU A 33 13.04 -5.64 -1.24
N PHE A 34 12.99 -4.31 -1.36
CA PHE A 34 12.12 -3.44 -0.59
C PHE A 34 10.64 -3.74 -0.86
N ALA A 35 10.24 -3.87 -2.13
CA ALA A 35 8.86 -4.19 -2.51
C ALA A 35 8.41 -5.55 -1.94
N LYS A 36 9.31 -6.56 -1.94
CA LYS A 36 9.03 -7.87 -1.32
C LYS A 36 8.88 -7.76 0.20
N GLY A 37 9.72 -6.99 0.86
CA GLY A 37 9.63 -6.75 2.31
C GLY A 37 8.35 -6.03 2.70
N LEU A 38 8.05 -4.92 2.03
CA LEU A 38 6.83 -4.13 2.22
C LEU A 38 5.58 -4.95 1.89
N GLY A 39 5.60 -5.72 0.82
CA GLY A 39 4.47 -6.58 0.42
C GLY A 39 4.16 -7.67 1.43
N LYS A 40 5.18 -8.29 2.04
CA LYS A 40 4.99 -9.26 3.13
C LYS A 40 4.44 -8.58 4.39
N GLY A 41 5.04 -7.48 4.82
CA GLY A 41 4.57 -6.74 6.00
C GLY A 41 3.15 -6.21 5.84
N PHE A 42 2.80 -5.69 4.65
CA PHE A 42 1.44 -5.22 4.36
C PHE A 42 0.42 -6.36 4.35
N ARG A 43 0.82 -7.56 3.89
CA ARG A 43 -0.03 -8.76 3.94
C ARG A 43 -0.28 -9.22 5.36
N GLU A 44 0.78 -9.37 6.17
CA GLU A 44 0.67 -9.75 7.58
C GLU A 44 -0.16 -8.73 8.38
N PHE A 45 0.04 -7.43 8.12
CA PHE A 45 -0.76 -6.37 8.71
C PHE A 45 -2.26 -6.51 8.36
N LYS A 46 -2.57 -6.74 7.08
CA LYS A 46 -3.94 -6.92 6.62
C LYS A 46 -4.60 -8.17 7.24
N ASP A 47 -3.85 -9.27 7.34
CA ASP A 47 -4.33 -10.51 7.93
C ASP A 47 -4.63 -10.32 9.43
N ALA A 48 -3.72 -9.71 10.18
CA ALA A 48 -3.93 -9.38 11.59
C ALA A 48 -5.16 -8.46 11.81
N VAL A 49 -5.31 -7.42 10.98
CA VAL A 49 -6.48 -6.52 11.06
C VAL A 49 -7.79 -7.28 10.76
N LYS A 50 -7.76 -8.25 9.85
CA LYS A 50 -8.93 -9.05 9.51
C LYS A 50 -9.34 -9.98 10.66
N ASP A 51 -8.37 -10.59 11.32
CA ASP A 51 -8.63 -11.47 12.46
C ASP A 51 -9.20 -10.67 13.64
N VAL A 52 -8.61 -9.53 13.98
CA VAL A 52 -9.14 -8.61 15.00
C VAL A 52 -10.57 -8.17 14.66
N LYS A 53 -10.83 -7.80 13.39
CA LYS A 53 -12.18 -7.41 12.97
C LYS A 53 -13.20 -8.54 13.12
N LYS A 54 -12.77 -9.79 12.93
CA LYS A 54 -13.63 -10.98 13.09
C LYS A 54 -13.92 -11.25 14.56
N GLU A 55 -12.91 -11.17 15.43
CA GLU A 55 -13.08 -11.31 16.88
C GLU A 55 -14.02 -10.24 17.46
N VAL A 56 -13.89 -8.99 17.00
CA VAL A 56 -14.81 -7.91 17.41
C VAL A 56 -16.24 -8.14 16.90
N ASP A 57 -16.40 -8.64 15.68
CA ASP A 57 -17.72 -8.95 15.10
C ASP A 57 -18.39 -10.14 15.81
N ASP A 58 -17.62 -11.17 16.17
CA ASP A 58 -18.12 -12.34 16.89
C ASP A 58 -18.43 -11.99 18.37
N ALA A 59 -17.59 -11.19 19.06
CA ALA A 59 -17.88 -10.68 20.40
C ALA A 59 -19.13 -9.77 20.43
N GLY A 60 -19.38 -9.02 19.35
CA GLY A 60 -20.60 -8.21 19.20
C GLY A 60 -21.87 -9.02 18.97
N LYS A 61 -21.76 -10.26 18.45
CA LYS A 61 -22.90 -11.18 18.26
C LYS A 61 -23.27 -11.96 19.52
N GLU A 62 -22.33 -12.10 20.46
CA GLU A 62 -22.55 -12.80 21.73
C GLU A 62 -23.19 -11.92 22.81
N VAL A 63 -23.44 -10.64 22.55
CA VAL A 63 -24.35 -9.85 23.39
C VAL A 63 -25.76 -10.34 23.09
N PRO A 64 -26.40 -11.14 23.98
CA PRO A 64 -27.77 -11.56 23.75
C PRO A 64 -28.59 -10.29 23.60
N LYS A 65 -29.28 -10.16 22.46
CA LYS A 65 -30.37 -9.19 22.33
C LYS A 65 -31.28 -9.47 23.51
N ILE A 66 -31.26 -8.59 24.51
CA ILE A 66 -32.19 -8.65 25.61
C ILE A 66 -33.52 -8.31 24.96
N ASP A 67 -34.27 -9.37 24.65
CA ASP A 67 -35.63 -9.28 24.15
C ASP A 67 -36.43 -8.49 25.19
N GLU A 68 -36.64 -7.21 24.91
CA GLU A 68 -37.47 -6.31 25.69
C GLU A 68 -38.92 -6.80 25.54
N LYS A 69 -39.49 -7.23 26.68
CA LYS A 69 -40.79 -7.86 26.80
C LYS A 69 -41.89 -6.82 27.06
#